data_AF-A0A0K6GI97-F1
#
_entry.id   AF-A0A0K6GI97-F1
#
_cell.length_a   1.000
_cell.length_b   1.000
_cell.length_c   1.000
_cell.angle_alpha   90.00
_cell.angle_beta   90.00
_cell.angle_gamma   90.00
#
_symmetry.space_group_name_H-M   'P 1'
#
loop_
_entity.id
_entity.type
_entity.pdbx_description
1 polymer ?
#
loop_
_entity_poly.entity_id
_entity_poly.type
_entity_poly.pdbx_seq_one_letter_code
_entity_poly.pdbx_strand_id
1 'polypeptide(L)'
;MSTTSVPEHLWETLLPLTKLDIEPPELQSLLQEHIKPTIEDTSTEVPYDLITGIAKWSGSDKGKEMLKAEGLDPSSYSLIPLLAGTTFAPSSKPPPPPPPEHDPAADKRAITALINGLFSVVGVGFAAWWAAGNIHWRNETRVLLALASSIIVAIAEGVLYLIWSSHAEKRKEQQKRRKASKSRPKVAEEKPVGVEEEVLSQDEPQTNVVRRKGYEHEKEEVPVDS
;
A
#
# COMPACT_ATOMS: atom_id res chain seq x y z
N MET A 1 7.58 -8.24 -18.94
CA MET A 1 8.42 -9.44 -18.74
C MET A 1 9.45 -9.09 -17.70
N SER A 2 9.59 -9.91 -16.66
CA SER A 2 10.55 -9.63 -15.58
C SER A 2 11.94 -10.07 -16.05
N THR A 3 12.89 -9.15 -16.13
CA THR A 3 14.30 -9.46 -16.38
C THR A 3 15.06 -9.50 -15.05
N THR A 4 16.06 -10.38 -15.00
CA THR A 4 16.96 -10.53 -13.85
C THR A 4 18.39 -10.34 -14.31
N SER A 5 19.20 -9.67 -13.47
CA SER A 5 20.64 -9.59 -13.70
C SER A 5 21.29 -10.92 -13.33
N VAL A 6 22.11 -11.46 -14.21
CA VAL A 6 22.77 -12.76 -14.02
C VAL A 6 24.27 -12.54 -13.73
N PRO A 7 24.79 -13.00 -12.59
CA PRO A 7 26.22 -12.94 -12.27
C PRO A 7 27.11 -13.67 -13.29
N GLU A 8 28.35 -13.22 -13.47
CA GLU A 8 29.35 -13.77 -14.42
C GLU A 8 29.51 -15.29 -14.34
N HIS A 9 29.62 -15.87 -13.15
CA HIS A 9 29.80 -17.32 -12.96
C HIS A 9 28.59 -18.16 -13.44
N LEU A 10 27.39 -17.60 -13.44
CA LEU A 10 26.22 -18.31 -13.97
C LEU A 10 26.26 -18.39 -15.50
N TRP A 11 26.88 -17.42 -16.17
CA TRP A 11 27.07 -17.47 -17.62
C TRP A 11 28.00 -18.60 -18.03
N GLU A 12 29.08 -18.81 -17.28
CA GLU A 12 29.98 -19.95 -17.48
C GLU A 12 29.26 -21.30 -17.36
N THR A 13 28.28 -21.37 -16.45
CA THR A 13 27.48 -22.58 -16.21
C THR A 13 26.45 -22.79 -17.33
N LEU A 14 25.93 -21.72 -17.92
CA LEU A 14 24.92 -21.76 -18.98
C LEU A 14 25.51 -21.96 -20.39
N LEU A 15 26.77 -21.59 -20.62
CA LEU A 15 27.44 -21.74 -21.92
C LEU A 15 27.40 -23.18 -22.48
N PRO A 16 27.69 -24.24 -21.69
CA PRO A 16 27.58 -25.62 -22.17
C PRO A 16 26.20 -25.97 -22.72
N LEU A 17 25.13 -25.41 -22.15
CA LEU A 17 23.75 -25.69 -22.55
C LEU A 17 23.44 -25.23 -23.98
N THR A 18 24.17 -24.25 -24.51
CA THR A 18 23.97 -23.77 -25.89
C THR A 18 24.34 -24.81 -26.94
N LYS A 19 25.16 -25.81 -26.57
CA LYS A 19 25.57 -26.91 -27.45
C LYS A 19 24.62 -28.10 -27.40
N LEU A 20 23.75 -28.16 -26.39
CA LEU A 20 22.80 -29.25 -26.21
C LEU A 20 21.49 -28.96 -26.97
N ASP A 21 20.84 -30.05 -27.39
CA ASP A 21 19.52 -29.99 -27.99
C ASP A 21 18.44 -30.03 -26.89
N ILE A 22 18.03 -28.85 -26.42
CA ILE A 22 17.07 -28.71 -25.32
C ILE A 22 15.65 -28.79 -25.87
N GLU A 23 14.90 -29.78 -25.40
CA GLU A 23 13.46 -29.87 -25.62
C GLU A 23 12.76 -29.28 -24.40
N PRO A 24 12.09 -28.11 -24.49
CA PRO A 24 11.36 -27.55 -25.63
C PRO A 24 12.15 -26.54 -26.52
N PRO A 25 11.85 -26.46 -27.83
CA PRO A 25 12.58 -25.62 -28.80
C PRO A 25 12.44 -24.10 -28.54
N GLU A 26 11.37 -23.70 -27.84
CA GLU A 26 11.17 -22.31 -27.42
C GLU A 26 12.27 -21.85 -26.45
N LEU A 27 12.68 -22.72 -25.51
CA LEU A 27 13.77 -22.41 -24.58
C LEU A 27 15.11 -22.31 -25.30
N GLN A 28 15.33 -23.15 -26.30
CA GLN A 28 16.57 -23.13 -27.08
C GLN A 28 16.70 -21.83 -27.90
N SER A 29 15.60 -21.37 -28.51
CA SER A 29 15.55 -20.09 -29.21
C SER A 29 15.89 -18.92 -28.28
N LEU A 30 15.25 -18.88 -27.10
CA LEU A 30 15.51 -17.84 -26.09
C LEU A 30 16.94 -17.90 -25.53
N LEU A 31 17.49 -19.11 -25.35
CA LEU A 31 18.87 -19.30 -24.91
C LEU A 31 19.86 -18.74 -25.94
N GLN A 32 19.65 -19.02 -27.23
CA GLN A 32 20.53 -18.53 -28.29
C GLN A 32 20.40 -17.01 -28.51
N GLU A 33 19.22 -16.44 -28.27
CA GLU A 33 19.00 -14.99 -28.37
C GLU A 33 19.75 -14.23 -27.26
N HIS A 34 19.69 -14.74 -26.03
CA HIS A 34 20.21 -14.03 -24.85
C HIS A 34 21.63 -14.43 -24.44
N ILE A 35 22.10 -15.63 -24.80
CA ILE A 35 23.41 -16.16 -24.41
C ILE A 35 24.30 -16.27 -25.65
N LYS A 36 25.30 -15.38 -25.73
CA LYS A 36 26.31 -15.40 -26.80
C LYS A 36 27.61 -16.01 -26.30
N PRO A 37 28.47 -16.55 -27.18
CA PRO A 37 29.73 -17.16 -26.79
C PRO A 37 30.74 -16.16 -26.21
N THR A 38 30.60 -14.88 -26.52
CA THR A 38 31.47 -13.80 -26.01
C THR A 38 30.76 -13.07 -24.86
N ILE A 39 31.41 -13.00 -23.70
CA ILE A 39 30.88 -12.31 -22.50
C ILE A 39 30.57 -10.84 -22.81
N GLU A 40 31.40 -10.17 -23.63
CA GLU A 40 31.25 -8.76 -24.00
C GLU A 40 29.97 -8.45 -24.81
N ASP A 41 29.46 -9.44 -25.55
CA ASP A 41 28.26 -9.31 -26.38
C ASP A 41 26.99 -9.80 -25.67
N THR A 42 27.14 -10.36 -24.47
CA THR A 42 26.07 -11.01 -23.74
C THR A 42 25.24 -9.97 -23.00
N SER A 43 23.91 -10.07 -23.13
CA SER A 43 22.99 -9.16 -22.42
C SER A 43 23.15 -9.36 -20.92
N THR A 44 23.45 -8.29 -20.18
CA THR A 44 23.51 -8.32 -18.70
C THR A 44 22.18 -8.74 -18.05
N GLU A 45 21.10 -8.66 -18.82
CA GLU A 45 19.74 -8.97 -18.41
C GLU A 45 19.21 -10.19 -19.16
N VAL A 46 18.67 -11.15 -18.41
CA VAL A 46 18.06 -12.37 -18.94
C VAL A 46 16.58 -12.41 -18.53
N PRO A 47 15.66 -12.86 -19.42
CA PRO A 47 14.27 -13.09 -19.03
C PRO A 47 14.16 -14.14 -17.92
N TYR A 48 13.39 -13.83 -16.88
CA TYR A 48 13.17 -14.75 -15.76
C TYR A 48 12.53 -16.08 -16.21
N ASP A 49 11.70 -16.03 -17.25
CA ASP A 49 11.04 -17.22 -17.80
C ASP A 49 12.04 -18.21 -18.41
N LEU A 50 13.13 -17.73 -19.02
CA LEU A 50 14.21 -18.57 -19.55
C LEU A 50 14.92 -19.33 -18.42
N ILE A 51 15.34 -18.60 -17.37
CA ILE A 51 16.04 -19.20 -16.22
C ILE A 51 15.16 -20.23 -15.50
N THR A 52 13.88 -19.89 -15.31
CA THR A 52 12.90 -20.80 -14.69
C THR A 52 12.63 -22.01 -15.58
N GLY A 53 12.59 -21.81 -16.91
CA GLY A 53 12.44 -22.88 -17.89
C GLY A 53 13.61 -23.86 -17.86
N ILE A 54 14.85 -23.37 -17.83
CA ILE A 54 16.07 -24.20 -17.73
C ILE A 54 16.06 -25.01 -16.43
N ALA A 55 15.73 -24.40 -15.30
CA ALA A 55 15.67 -25.09 -14.01
C ALA A 55 14.58 -26.18 -13.96
N LYS A 56 13.42 -25.93 -14.58
CA LYS A 56 12.37 -26.95 -14.73
C LYS A 56 12.81 -28.09 -15.65
N TRP A 57 13.44 -27.75 -16.78
CA TRP A 57 13.94 -28.74 -17.72
C TRP A 57 15.05 -29.60 -17.11
N SER A 58 16.03 -29.00 -16.41
CA SER A 58 17.10 -29.74 -15.73
C SER A 58 16.57 -30.61 -14.58
N GLY A 59 15.41 -30.27 -14.03
CA GLY A 59 14.68 -31.09 -13.05
C GLY A 59 13.96 -32.29 -13.64
N SER A 60 13.64 -32.28 -14.94
CA SER A 60 12.96 -33.38 -15.63
C SER A 60 13.88 -34.59 -15.83
N ASP A 61 13.33 -35.79 -15.95
CA ASP A 61 14.13 -37.01 -16.12
C ASP A 61 14.96 -36.97 -17.40
N LYS A 62 14.37 -36.50 -18.50
CA LYS A 62 15.04 -36.30 -19.79
C LYS A 62 16.18 -35.28 -19.69
N GLY A 63 15.96 -34.15 -19.05
CA GLY A 63 17.01 -33.14 -18.83
C GLY A 63 18.15 -33.68 -17.98
N LYS A 64 17.85 -34.44 -16.91
CA LYS A 64 18.88 -35.09 -16.07
C LYS A 64 19.71 -36.11 -16.85
N GLU A 65 19.07 -36.93 -17.68
CA GLU A 65 19.77 -37.91 -18.52
C GLU A 65 20.69 -37.23 -19.52
N MET A 66 20.21 -36.19 -20.22
CA MET A 66 21.04 -35.42 -21.16
C MET A 66 22.21 -34.71 -20.48
N LEU A 67 21.97 -34.05 -19.35
CA LEU A 67 23.03 -33.37 -18.60
C LEU A 67 24.10 -34.35 -18.12
N LYS A 68 23.68 -35.52 -17.60
CA LYS A 68 24.60 -36.58 -17.19
C LYS A 68 25.37 -37.18 -18.35
N ALA A 69 24.75 -37.32 -19.53
CA ALA A 69 25.43 -37.81 -20.73
C ALA A 69 26.59 -36.88 -21.15
N GLU A 70 26.43 -35.58 -20.96
CA GLU A 70 27.47 -34.57 -21.20
C GLU A 70 28.43 -34.36 -20.01
N GLY A 71 28.25 -35.11 -18.91
CA GLY A 71 29.08 -34.97 -17.71
C GLY A 71 28.79 -33.69 -16.90
N LEU A 72 27.66 -33.04 -17.14
CA LEU A 72 27.19 -31.87 -16.40
C LEU A 72 26.35 -32.29 -15.19
N ASP A 73 26.49 -31.56 -14.09
CA ASP A 73 25.70 -31.82 -12.87
C ASP A 73 24.31 -31.16 -12.97
N PRO A 74 23.20 -31.93 -12.90
CA PRO A 74 21.86 -31.36 -12.97
C PRO A 74 21.51 -30.42 -11.81
N SER A 75 22.14 -30.62 -10.64
CA SER A 75 21.81 -29.83 -9.44
C SER A 75 22.24 -28.37 -9.57
N SER A 76 23.36 -28.14 -10.26
CA SER A 76 23.89 -26.82 -10.58
C SER A 76 22.91 -25.95 -11.37
N TYR A 77 22.07 -26.55 -12.22
CA TYR A 77 21.07 -25.84 -13.03
C TYR A 77 19.75 -25.58 -12.30
N SER A 78 19.41 -26.42 -11.33
CA SER A 78 18.17 -26.28 -10.54
C SER A 78 18.17 -25.05 -9.61
N LEU A 79 19.36 -24.58 -9.22
CA LEU A 79 19.54 -23.47 -8.28
C LEU A 79 19.67 -22.09 -8.96
N ILE A 80 19.80 -22.04 -10.29
CA ILE A 80 19.97 -20.79 -11.05
C ILE A 80 18.87 -19.76 -10.76
N PRO A 81 17.56 -20.11 -10.67
CA PRO A 81 16.52 -19.14 -10.35
C PRO A 81 16.67 -18.52 -8.95
N LEU A 82 17.21 -19.30 -8.00
CA LEU A 82 17.39 -18.86 -6.62
C LEU A 82 18.57 -17.90 -6.51
N LEU A 83 19.63 -18.14 -7.28
CA LEU A 83 20.80 -17.26 -7.38
C LEU A 83 20.49 -15.99 -8.18
N ALA A 84 19.71 -16.09 -9.26
CA ALA A 84 19.25 -14.94 -10.05
C ALA A 84 18.21 -14.07 -9.31
N GLY A 85 17.49 -14.65 -8.35
CA GLY A 85 16.32 -14.05 -7.68
C GLY A 85 16.61 -13.00 -6.59
N THR A 86 17.85 -12.57 -6.38
CA THR A 86 18.17 -11.59 -5.34
C THR A 86 18.32 -10.16 -5.85
N THR A 87 18.48 -9.97 -7.17
CA THR A 87 18.67 -8.65 -7.76
C THR A 87 17.74 -8.46 -8.95
N PHE A 88 16.70 -7.64 -8.77
CA PHE A 88 15.95 -7.10 -9.90
C PHE A 88 16.93 -6.35 -10.81
N ALA A 89 16.79 -6.53 -12.13
CA ALA A 89 17.58 -5.77 -13.09
C ALA A 89 17.46 -4.25 -12.81
N PRO A 90 18.51 -3.45 -13.03
CA PRO A 90 18.44 -2.00 -12.85
C PRO A 90 17.34 -1.34 -13.71
N SER A 91 16.94 -1.99 -14.80
CA SER A 91 15.81 -1.60 -15.66
C SER A 91 14.43 -1.91 -15.06
N SER A 92 14.35 -2.83 -14.10
CA SER A 92 13.09 -3.30 -13.51
C SER A 92 12.74 -2.47 -12.26
N LYS A 93 11.65 -1.71 -12.34
CA LYS A 93 11.12 -1.00 -11.16
C LYS A 93 10.56 -2.05 -10.19
N PRO A 94 11.05 -2.12 -8.94
CA PRO A 94 10.46 -3.01 -7.95
C PRO A 94 8.97 -2.66 -7.78
N PRO A 95 8.13 -3.65 -7.43
CA PRO A 95 6.75 -3.34 -7.10
C PRO A 95 6.70 -2.28 -6.00
N PRO A 96 5.76 -1.33 -6.06
CA PRO A 96 5.63 -0.33 -5.01
C PRO A 96 5.46 -1.04 -3.66
N PRO A 97 6.12 -0.56 -2.60
CA PRO A 97 5.99 -1.17 -1.28
C PRO A 97 4.51 -1.23 -0.90
N PRO A 98 4.08 -2.29 -0.19
CA PRO A 98 2.71 -2.35 0.30
C PRO A 98 2.42 -1.08 1.12
N PRO A 99 1.20 -0.52 1.02
CA PRO A 99 0.85 0.65 1.79
C PRO A 99 1.09 0.36 3.28
N PRO A 100 1.66 1.29 4.05
CA PRO A 100 1.93 1.07 5.47
C PRO A 100 0.64 0.65 6.18
N GLU A 101 0.71 -0.46 6.92
CA GLU A 101 -0.43 -1.01 7.65
C GLU A 101 -0.91 -0.06 8.76
N HIS A 102 -0.01 0.80 9.23
CA HIS A 102 -0.27 1.82 10.25
C HIS A 102 -0.57 3.18 9.63
N ASP A 103 -1.68 3.81 10.05
CA ASP A 103 -2.06 5.16 9.64
C ASP A 103 -1.53 6.18 10.67
N PRO A 104 -0.37 6.82 10.43
CA PRO A 104 0.21 7.78 11.37
C PRO A 104 -0.69 9.01 11.58
N ALA A 105 -1.66 9.26 10.69
CA ALA A 105 -2.61 10.35 10.87
C ALA A 105 -3.68 10.03 11.93
N ALA A 106 -3.96 8.75 12.19
CA ALA A 106 -4.90 8.34 13.23
C ALA A 106 -4.32 8.65 14.62
N ASP A 107 -3.05 8.31 14.85
CA ASP A 107 -2.35 8.53 16.12
C ASP A 107 -2.27 10.02 16.46
N LYS A 108 -1.89 10.85 15.47
CA LYS A 108 -1.81 12.31 15.65
C LYS A 108 -3.15 12.89 16.11
N ARG A 109 -4.26 12.44 15.53
CA ARG A 109 -5.61 12.90 15.91
C ARG A 109 -5.97 12.48 17.33
N ALA A 110 -5.64 11.25 17.72
CA ALA A 110 -5.88 10.77 19.07
C ALA A 110 -5.07 11.58 20.11
N ILE A 111 -3.80 11.86 19.82
CA ILE A 111 -2.95 12.68 20.68
C ILE A 111 -3.51 14.10 20.82
N THR A 112 -3.90 14.75 19.71
CA THR A 112 -4.50 16.09 19.78
C THR A 112 -5.80 16.10 20.59
N ALA A 113 -6.65 15.08 20.45
CA ALA A 113 -7.89 14.98 21.23
C ALA A 113 -7.61 14.86 22.74
N LEU A 114 -6.63 14.06 23.13
CA LEU A 114 -6.22 13.92 24.54
C LEU A 114 -5.69 15.24 25.11
N ILE A 115 -4.86 15.95 24.34
CA ILE A 115 -4.32 17.25 24.75
C ILE A 115 -5.46 18.26 24.96
N ASN A 116 -6.41 18.34 24.02
CA ASN A 116 -7.56 19.23 24.14
C ASN A 116 -8.41 18.90 25.38
N GLY A 117 -8.71 17.62 25.61
CA GLY A 117 -9.46 17.20 26.80
C GLY A 117 -8.73 17.55 28.11
N LEU A 118 -7.41 17.38 28.15
CA LEU A 118 -6.60 17.74 29.32
C LEU A 118 -6.65 19.25 29.60
N PHE A 119 -6.51 20.07 28.56
CA PHE A 119 -6.62 21.53 28.69
C PHE A 119 -8.00 21.97 29.15
N SER A 120 -9.08 21.33 28.68
CA SER A 120 -10.44 21.60 29.15
C SER A 120 -10.58 21.34 30.66
N VAL A 121 -10.13 20.18 31.14
CA VAL A 121 -10.27 19.77 32.55
C VAL A 121 -9.47 20.68 33.48
N VAL A 122 -8.21 20.98 33.11
CA VAL A 122 -7.33 21.86 33.89
C VAL A 122 -7.84 23.30 33.85
N GLY A 123 -8.26 23.79 32.68
CA GLY A 123 -8.77 25.14 32.49
C GLY A 123 -10.01 25.41 33.34
N VAL A 124 -10.97 24.49 33.35
CA VAL A 124 -12.19 24.62 34.17
C VAL A 124 -11.89 24.54 35.66
N GLY A 125 -11.02 23.60 36.08
CA GLY A 125 -10.62 23.50 37.49
C GLY A 125 -9.92 24.77 37.98
N PHE A 126 -9.00 25.32 37.18
CA PHE A 126 -8.31 26.56 37.49
C PHE A 126 -9.28 27.76 37.53
N ALA A 127 -10.19 27.86 36.57
CA ALA A 127 -11.20 28.92 36.54
C ALA A 127 -12.13 28.85 37.77
N ALA A 128 -12.56 27.64 38.16
CA ALA A 128 -13.39 27.43 39.35
C ALA A 128 -12.64 27.79 40.64
N TRP A 129 -11.37 27.40 40.75
CA TRP A 129 -10.51 27.79 41.87
C TRP A 129 -10.33 29.31 41.96
N TRP A 130 -10.04 29.97 40.84
CA TRP A 130 -9.88 31.41 40.75
C TRP A 130 -11.17 32.16 41.13
N ALA A 131 -12.31 31.72 40.60
CA ALA A 131 -13.61 32.30 40.92
C ALA A 131 -13.94 32.19 42.41
N ALA A 132 -13.70 31.02 43.02
CA ALA A 132 -13.87 30.83 44.46
C ALA A 132 -12.88 31.69 45.29
N GLY A 133 -11.73 32.02 44.70
CA GLY A 133 -10.75 32.98 45.18
C GLY A 133 -11.34 34.36 45.49
N ASN A 134 -12.10 34.89 44.54
CA ASN A 134 -12.67 36.24 44.60
C ASN A 134 -13.82 36.37 45.60
N ILE A 135 -14.49 35.26 45.96
CA ILE A 135 -15.65 35.22 46.86
C ILE A 135 -15.23 35.01 48.34
N HIS A 136 -13.92 35.08 48.66
CA HIS A 136 -13.39 34.90 50.02
C HIS A 136 -13.77 33.56 50.69
N TRP A 137 -14.02 32.51 49.91
CA TRP A 137 -14.26 31.17 50.44
C TRP A 137 -13.02 30.58 51.12
N ARG A 138 -13.18 29.69 52.11
CA ARG A 138 -12.07 28.98 52.77
C ARG A 138 -11.30 28.15 51.75
N ASN A 139 -9.98 28.01 51.92
CA ASN A 139 -9.13 27.29 50.97
C ASN A 139 -9.59 25.84 50.73
N GLU A 140 -10.10 25.18 51.77
CA GLU A 140 -10.66 23.82 51.70
C GLU A 140 -11.81 23.72 50.68
N THR A 141 -12.77 24.67 50.73
CA THR A 141 -13.94 24.64 49.84
C THR A 141 -13.57 25.01 48.40
N ARG A 142 -12.54 25.86 48.21
CA ARG A 142 -12.03 26.19 46.86
C ARG A 142 -11.47 24.97 46.14
N VAL A 143 -10.67 24.15 46.83
CA VAL A 143 -10.06 22.94 46.26
C VAL A 143 -11.13 21.90 45.94
N LEU A 144 -12.09 21.69 46.85
CA LEU A 144 -13.19 20.75 46.62
C LEU A 144 -14.05 21.14 45.41
N LEU A 145 -14.36 22.44 45.26
CA LEU A 145 -15.16 22.93 44.12
C LEU A 145 -14.39 22.80 42.80
N ALA A 146 -13.09 23.15 42.79
CA ALA A 146 -12.24 23.00 41.62
C ALA A 146 -12.16 21.53 41.18
N LEU A 147 -11.90 20.61 42.11
CA LEU A 147 -11.82 19.18 41.85
C LEU A 147 -13.17 18.63 41.36
N ALA A 148 -14.28 19.00 41.99
CA ALA A 148 -15.61 18.59 41.56
C ALA A 148 -15.93 19.07 40.13
N SER A 149 -15.59 20.32 39.80
CA SER A 149 -15.79 20.86 38.45
C SER A 149 -14.94 20.14 37.40
N SER A 150 -13.67 19.84 37.70
CA SER A 150 -12.79 19.07 36.81
C SER A 150 -13.29 17.64 36.57
N ILE A 151 -13.84 16.97 37.60
CA ILE A 151 -14.42 15.62 37.45
C ILE A 151 -15.63 15.66 36.50
N ILE A 152 -16.54 16.62 36.67
CA ILE A 152 -17.73 16.74 35.81
C ILE A 152 -17.31 16.91 34.35
N VAL A 153 -16.33 17.79 34.09
CA VAL A 153 -15.81 18.01 32.73
C VAL A 153 -15.12 16.77 32.18
N ALA A 154 -14.31 16.07 32.99
CA ALA A 154 -13.65 14.84 32.58
C ALA A 154 -14.66 13.75 32.19
N ILE A 155 -15.76 13.62 32.93
CA ILE A 155 -16.84 12.69 32.59
C ILE A 155 -17.51 13.11 31.28
N ALA A 156 -17.82 14.39 31.10
CA ALA A 156 -18.45 14.91 29.88
C ALA A 156 -17.57 14.66 28.63
N GLU A 157 -16.27 14.96 28.72
CA GLU A 157 -15.29 14.68 27.66
C GLU A 157 -15.16 13.17 27.40
N GLY A 158 -15.18 12.34 28.45
CA GLY A 158 -15.16 10.88 28.33
C GLY A 158 -16.37 10.33 27.57
N VAL A 159 -17.58 10.83 27.86
CA VAL A 159 -18.80 10.46 27.13
C VAL A 159 -18.73 10.93 25.67
N LEU A 160 -18.25 12.15 25.44
CA LEU A 160 -18.08 12.68 24.08
C LEU A 160 -17.09 11.85 23.27
N TYR A 161 -15.99 11.42 23.88
CA TYR A 161 -15.01 10.54 23.27
C TYR A 161 -15.60 9.17 22.92
N LEU A 162 -16.42 8.57 23.80
CA LEU A 162 -17.11 7.31 23.52
C LEU A 162 -18.09 7.41 22.36
N ILE A 163 -18.84 8.51 22.25
CA ILE A 163 -19.73 8.75 21.12
C ILE A 163 -18.90 8.90 19.84
N TRP A 164 -17.84 9.69 19.88
CA TRP A 164 -16.99 9.91 18.72
C TRP A 164 -16.31 8.62 18.23
N SER A 165 -15.78 7.80 19.15
CA SER A 165 -15.13 6.53 18.81
C SER A 165 -16.12 5.56 18.14
N SER A 166 -17.35 5.47 18.65
CA SER A 166 -18.43 4.68 18.03
C SER A 166 -18.75 5.13 16.61
N HIS A 167 -18.79 6.45 16.37
CA HIS A 167 -19.01 6.98 15.02
C HIS A 167 -17.80 6.81 14.09
N ALA A 168 -16.57 6.86 14.62
CA ALA A 168 -15.36 6.68 13.85
C ALA A 168 -15.25 5.27 13.26
N GLU A 169 -15.62 4.24 14.04
CA GLU A 169 -15.67 2.85 13.56
C GLU A 169 -16.68 2.66 12.44
N LYS A 170 -17.89 3.20 12.59
CA LYS A 170 -18.93 3.16 11.54
C LYS A 170 -18.46 3.82 10.24
N ARG A 171 -17.73 4.93 10.32
CA ARG A 171 -17.14 5.60 9.14
C ARG A 171 -16.07 4.75 8.47
N LYS A 172 -15.22 4.07 9.24
CA LYS A 172 -14.21 3.14 8.70
C LYS A 172 -14.88 1.97 7.97
N GLU A 173 -15.95 1.40 8.55
CA GLU A 173 -16.69 0.31 7.91
C GLU A 173 -17.37 0.77 6.60
N GLN A 174 -18.02 1.93 6.61
CA GLN A 174 -18.61 2.51 5.39
C GLN A 174 -17.57 2.81 4.31
N GLN A 175 -16.38 3.30 4.68
CA GLN A 175 -15.29 3.51 3.73
C GLN A 175 -14.78 2.18 3.15
N LYS A 176 -14.64 1.13 3.97
CA LYS A 176 -14.28 -0.22 3.49
C LYS A 176 -15.32 -0.74 2.49
N ARG A 177 -16.61 -0.62 2.81
CA ARG A 177 -17.71 -1.00 1.90
C ARG A 177 -17.68 -0.23 0.58
N ARG A 178 -17.44 1.08 0.62
CA ARG A 178 -17.30 1.93 -0.59
C ARG A 178 -16.09 1.58 -1.44
N LYS A 179 -14.97 1.21 -0.83
CA LYS A 179 -13.77 0.76 -1.56
C LYS A 179 -14.01 -0.59 -2.22
N ALA A 180 -14.64 -1.53 -1.50
CA ALA A 180 -15.00 -2.85 -2.03
C ALA A 180 -16.02 -2.79 -3.18
N SER A 181 -16.99 -1.86 -3.12
CA SER A 181 -17.94 -1.67 -4.24
C SER A 181 -17.30 -1.03 -5.46
N LYS A 182 -16.24 -0.23 -5.28
CA LYS A 182 -15.51 0.41 -6.39
C LYS A 182 -14.50 -0.53 -7.07
N SER A 183 -14.04 -1.56 -6.37
CA SER A 183 -13.15 -2.59 -6.92
C SER A 183 -13.88 -3.76 -7.59
N ARG A 184 -15.22 -3.80 -7.56
CA ARG A 184 -15.96 -4.74 -8.41
C ARG A 184 -15.78 -4.27 -9.86
N PRO A 185 -15.06 -5.02 -10.72
CA PRO A 185 -14.96 -4.67 -12.12
C PRO A 185 -16.37 -4.62 -12.68
N LYS A 186 -16.66 -3.54 -13.41
CA LYS A 186 -17.92 -3.36 -14.14
C LYS A 186 -17.95 -4.49 -15.18
N VAL A 187 -18.53 -5.62 -14.81
CA VAL A 187 -18.85 -6.71 -15.74
C VAL A 187 -19.65 -6.04 -16.84
N ALA A 188 -19.11 -6.06 -18.05
CA ALA A 188 -19.74 -5.50 -19.21
C ALA A 188 -21.12 -6.17 -19.33
N GLU A 189 -22.14 -5.38 -19.02
CA GLU A 189 -23.54 -5.72 -19.20
C GLU A 189 -23.76 -5.84 -20.72
N GLU A 190 -23.73 -7.07 -21.22
CA GLU A 190 -24.28 -7.39 -22.53
C GLU A 190 -25.76 -7.02 -22.49
N LYS A 191 -26.11 -5.96 -23.22
CA LYS A 191 -27.49 -5.54 -23.44
C LYS A 191 -28.24 -6.64 -24.20
N PRO A 192 -29.29 -7.27 -23.64
CA PRO A 192 -30.29 -7.91 -24.48
C PRO A 192 -31.12 -6.82 -25.17
N VAL A 193 -31.16 -6.91 -26.49
CA VAL A 193 -31.94 -6.08 -27.39
C VAL A 193 -33.44 -6.31 -27.14
N GLY A 194 -34.16 -5.21 -26.93
CA GLY A 194 -35.58 -5.04 -27.24
C GLY A 194 -36.58 -5.66 -26.27
N VAL A 195 -37.36 -4.82 -25.58
CA VAL A 195 -38.79 -4.56 -25.86
C VAL A 195 -39.15 -3.24 -25.16
N GLU A 196 -39.80 -2.36 -25.92
CA GLU A 196 -40.38 -1.11 -25.46
C GLU A 196 -41.57 -1.40 -24.54
N GLU A 197 -41.60 -0.77 -23.35
CA GLU A 197 -42.89 -0.46 -22.74
C GLU A 197 -42.81 0.84 -21.94
N GLU A 198 -43.71 1.72 -22.34
CA GLU A 198 -43.94 3.09 -21.92
C GLU A 198 -44.84 3.09 -20.68
N VAL A 199 -44.35 3.50 -19.50
CA VAL A 199 -45.25 4.01 -18.44
C VAL A 199 -44.58 5.14 -17.64
N LEU A 200 -45.21 6.29 -17.81
CA LEU A 200 -45.20 7.53 -17.05
C LEU A 200 -45.39 7.33 -15.52
N SER A 201 -44.57 7.97 -14.69
CA SER A 201 -45.07 8.62 -13.45
C SER A 201 -44.01 9.48 -12.74
N GLN A 202 -44.45 10.69 -12.39
CA GLN A 202 -43.81 11.71 -11.56
C GLN A 202 -43.64 11.25 -10.10
N ASP A 203 -42.53 11.61 -9.43
CA ASP A 203 -42.51 12.56 -8.30
C ASP A 203 -41.10 12.72 -7.68
N GLU A 204 -40.83 13.93 -7.20
CA GLU A 204 -39.63 14.57 -6.60
C GLU A 204 -38.92 13.86 -5.40
N PRO A 205 -37.82 14.38 -4.77
CA PRO A 205 -37.08 15.65 -5.01
C PRO A 205 -35.54 15.51 -5.16
N GLN A 206 -34.97 16.50 -5.85
CA GLN A 206 -33.53 16.72 -5.97
C GLN A 206 -32.93 17.24 -4.65
N THR A 207 -32.00 16.50 -4.06
CA THR A 207 -31.16 17.01 -2.98
C THR A 207 -29.94 17.72 -3.56
N ASN A 208 -29.94 19.04 -3.41
CA ASN A 208 -28.86 19.96 -3.71
C ASN A 208 -27.54 19.52 -3.04
N VAL A 209 -26.59 19.04 -3.85
CA VAL A 209 -25.19 18.87 -3.41
C VAL A 209 -24.47 20.19 -3.65
N VAL A 210 -24.36 20.99 -2.59
CA VAL A 210 -23.54 22.20 -2.53
C VAL A 210 -22.07 21.82 -2.76
N ARG A 211 -21.60 22.08 -3.98
CA ARG A 211 -20.19 21.95 -4.39
C ARG A 211 -19.42 23.13 -3.77
N ARG A 212 -18.73 22.89 -2.64
CA ARG A 212 -17.82 23.86 -2.02
C ARG A 212 -16.75 24.29 -3.04
N LYS A 213 -16.76 25.58 -3.39
CA LYS A 213 -15.70 26.31 -4.08
C LYS A 213 -14.38 26.12 -3.32
N GLY A 214 -13.34 25.71 -4.02
CA GLY A 214 -11.96 25.75 -3.52
C GLY A 214 -11.53 27.20 -3.35
N TYR A 215 -10.79 27.46 -2.27
CA TYR A 215 -10.07 28.71 -2.06
C TYR A 215 -8.83 28.69 -2.94
N GLU A 216 -8.74 29.62 -3.88
CA GLU A 216 -7.47 29.97 -4.53
C GLU A 216 -6.62 30.73 -3.50
N HIS A 217 -5.41 30.25 -3.29
CA HIS A 217 -4.39 30.95 -2.53
C HIS A 217 -3.73 31.96 -3.49
N GLU A 218 -4.07 33.23 -3.35
CA GLU A 218 -3.24 34.32 -3.89
C GLU A 218 -1.86 34.24 -3.26
N LYS A 219 -0.83 34.14 -4.10
CA LYS A 219 0.56 34.32 -3.71
C LYS A 219 0.83 35.81 -3.70
N GLU A 220 1.04 36.35 -2.51
CA GLU A 220 1.51 37.72 -2.29
C GLU A 220 2.99 37.77 -2.67
N GLU A 221 3.31 38.44 -3.78
CA GLU A 221 4.68 38.76 -4.17
C GLU A 221 5.20 39.90 -3.28
N VAL A 222 6.24 39.62 -2.50
CA VAL A 222 6.95 40.61 -1.69
C VAL A 222 7.91 41.38 -2.59
N PRO A 223 7.86 42.73 -2.66
CA PRO A 223 8.85 43.51 -3.39
C PRO A 223 10.18 43.51 -2.63
N VAL A 224 11.25 43.23 -3.38
CA VAL A 224 12.64 43.35 -2.92
C VAL A 224 13.08 44.79 -3.24
N ASP A 225 13.16 45.63 -2.22
CA ASP A 225 13.78 46.95 -2.35
C ASP A 225 15.31 46.79 -2.50
N SER A 226 15.85 47.59 -3.43
CA SER A 226 17.27 47.71 -3.78
C SER A 226 17.99 48.77 -2.96
#